data_AF-A0A6S5DFX5-F1
#
_entry.id   AF-A0A6S5DFX5-F1
#
_cell.length_a   1.000
_cell.length_b   1.000
_cell.length_c   1.000
_cell.angle_alpha   90.00
_cell.angle_beta   90.00
_cell.angle_gamma   90.00
#
_symmetry.space_group_name_H-M   'P 1'
#
loop_
_entity.id
_entity.type
_entity.pdbx_description
1 polymer ?
#
loop_
_entity_poly.entity_id
_entity_poly.type
_entity_poly.pdbx_seq_one_letter_code
_entity_poly.pdbx_strand_id
1 'polypeptide(L)'
;MTPITLNSASLAELTLQQTLSQYRQHFNWSGGELALTIGLPPATLDTRLQLQWQGLSLPLLCHGAELAHWLATDLQQAALFSLPEPLQLALIERLGQPLGGLTCSALTRQESRDKADEPALQLLLQREGASLALWLPQPELLLSKLPPRPPQQRLPLPLTLSLQWGEMGLTLDEIATLAIGDVLLPPPHPQLGQQLLVCVEGRPFAYCQPHQQHLELTAMHNAEPADPFGPTELEQLPIQVSFEVGRQTLDWHTLTSLQPGALIDLGTPLDGEVRIISNGHSLGVGRLVEIQGRLGVRVERLGNESQS
;
A
#
# COMPACT_ATOMS: atom_id res chain seq x y z
N MET A 1 12.76 -29.38 19.89
CA MET A 1 12.33 -28.24 19.07
C MET A 1 12.05 -28.78 17.67
N THR A 2 10.78 -28.81 17.26
CA THR A 2 10.41 -29.17 15.88
C THR A 2 10.98 -28.11 14.94
N PRO A 3 11.76 -28.50 13.91
CA PRO A 3 12.30 -27.52 12.96
C PRO A 3 11.14 -26.84 12.23
N ILE A 4 11.20 -25.52 12.13
CA ILE A 4 10.26 -24.74 11.32
C ILE A 4 10.53 -25.10 9.86
N THR A 5 9.63 -25.86 9.25
CA THR A 5 9.65 -26.12 7.80
C THR A 5 9.03 -24.93 7.09
N LEU A 6 9.86 -24.11 6.45
CA LEU A 6 9.41 -23.06 5.54
C LEU A 6 9.25 -23.69 4.16
N ASN A 7 8.02 -23.81 3.66
CA ASN A 7 7.79 -24.24 2.28
C ASN A 7 8.37 -23.19 1.33
N SER A 8 9.29 -23.62 0.44
CA SER A 8 9.82 -22.75 -0.60
C SER A 8 8.80 -22.61 -1.73
N ALA A 9 8.30 -21.39 -1.97
CA ALA A 9 7.57 -21.08 -3.19
C ALA A 9 8.49 -21.16 -4.41
N SER A 10 7.98 -21.61 -5.55
CA SER A 10 8.77 -21.66 -6.78
C SER A 10 9.06 -20.25 -7.31
N LEU A 11 10.17 -20.05 -8.02
CA LEU A 11 10.49 -18.76 -8.64
C LEU A 11 9.39 -18.30 -9.62
N ALA A 12 8.79 -19.25 -10.34
CA ALA A 12 7.68 -18.99 -11.26
C ALA A 12 6.45 -18.47 -10.52
N GLU A 13 6.10 -19.09 -9.38
CA GLU A 13 4.97 -18.68 -8.54
C GLU A 13 5.19 -17.27 -7.97
N LEU A 14 6.39 -17.01 -7.44
CA LEU A 14 6.75 -15.69 -6.92
C LEU A 14 6.69 -14.60 -7.99
N THR A 15 7.23 -14.86 -9.18
CA THR A 15 7.20 -13.91 -10.31
C THR A 15 5.76 -13.61 -10.73
N LEU A 16 4.91 -14.64 -10.79
CA LEU A 16 3.51 -14.49 -11.13
C LEU A 16 2.74 -13.72 -10.04
N GLN A 17 3.01 -14.00 -8.76
CA GLN A 17 2.41 -13.29 -7.62
C GLN A 17 2.80 -11.82 -7.60
N GLN A 18 4.09 -11.50 -7.79
CA GLN A 18 4.57 -10.12 -7.89
C GLN A 18 3.87 -9.37 -9.03
N THR A 19 3.75 -10.02 -10.19
CA THR A 19 3.08 -9.43 -11.35
C THR A 19 1.58 -9.20 -11.08
N LEU A 20 0.85 -10.23 -10.63
CA LEU A 20 -0.57 -10.15 -10.31
C LEU A 20 -0.87 -9.12 -9.20
N SER A 21 0.09 -8.86 -8.31
CA SER A 21 -0.06 -7.86 -7.25
C SER A 21 -0.21 -6.42 -7.76
N GLN A 22 0.16 -6.15 -9.01
CA GLN A 22 0.03 -4.81 -9.58
C GLN A 22 -1.37 -4.55 -10.19
N TYR A 23 -2.18 -5.60 -10.34
CA TYR A 23 -3.46 -5.55 -11.02
C TYR A 23 -4.64 -5.75 -10.07
N ARG A 24 -5.84 -5.37 -10.51
CA ARG A 24 -7.09 -5.67 -9.80
C ARG A 24 -7.33 -7.18 -9.85
N GLN A 25 -7.58 -7.75 -8.67
CA GLN A 25 -7.79 -9.21 -8.50
C GLN A 25 -9.25 -9.57 -8.25
N HIS A 26 -10.07 -8.62 -7.78
CA HIS A 26 -11.47 -8.85 -7.43
C HIS A 26 -12.38 -7.98 -8.30
N PHE A 27 -13.39 -8.59 -8.90
CA PHE A 27 -14.37 -7.96 -9.77
C PHE A 27 -15.77 -8.38 -9.34
N ASN A 28 -16.64 -7.42 -9.05
CA ASN A 28 -18.01 -7.68 -8.59
C ASN A 28 -19.02 -7.23 -9.66
N TRP A 29 -20.12 -7.97 -9.82
CA TRP A 29 -21.26 -7.59 -10.65
C TRP A 29 -22.59 -7.93 -9.95
N SER A 30 -23.72 -7.59 -10.56
CA SER A 30 -25.07 -7.74 -9.99
C SER A 30 -25.51 -9.19 -9.70
N GLY A 31 -24.70 -10.20 -10.01
CA GLY A 31 -25.04 -11.61 -9.84
C GLY A 31 -23.87 -12.50 -9.44
N GLY A 32 -22.76 -11.93 -8.94
CA GLY A 32 -21.60 -12.71 -8.52
C GLY A 32 -20.31 -11.90 -8.40
N GLU A 33 -19.23 -12.62 -8.13
CA GLU A 33 -17.87 -12.11 -8.04
C GLU A 33 -16.86 -12.99 -8.79
N LEU A 34 -15.77 -12.37 -9.24
CA LEU A 34 -14.65 -13.00 -9.91
C LEU A 34 -13.40 -12.63 -9.13
N ALA A 35 -12.73 -13.64 -8.60
CA ALA A 35 -11.45 -13.51 -7.92
C ALA A 35 -10.33 -14.14 -8.76
N LEU A 36 -9.19 -13.46 -8.84
CA LEU A 36 -7.98 -13.92 -9.48
C LEU A 36 -6.97 -14.38 -8.42
N THR A 37 -6.65 -15.66 -8.42
CA THR A 37 -5.71 -16.30 -7.48
C THR A 37 -4.64 -17.07 -8.24
N ILE A 38 -3.55 -17.44 -7.57
CA ILE A 38 -2.47 -18.26 -8.15
C ILE A 38 -2.44 -19.57 -7.39
N GLY A 39 -2.30 -20.66 -8.12
CA GLY A 39 -2.18 -21.99 -7.53
C GLY A 39 -1.73 -23.04 -8.53
N LEU A 40 -1.62 -24.27 -8.06
CA LEU A 40 -1.35 -25.41 -8.92
C LEU A 40 -2.68 -25.94 -9.48
N PRO A 41 -2.84 -26.02 -10.81
CA PRO A 41 -4.06 -26.54 -11.39
C PRO A 41 -4.22 -28.04 -11.05
N PRO A 42 -5.42 -28.50 -10.68
CA PRO A 42 -5.64 -29.92 -10.42
C PRO A 42 -5.30 -30.78 -11.63
N ALA A 43 -4.71 -31.96 -11.43
CA ALA A 43 -4.45 -32.91 -12.50
C ALA A 43 -5.76 -33.40 -13.17
N THR A 44 -6.86 -33.38 -12.42
CA THR A 44 -8.19 -33.88 -12.77
C THR A 44 -8.98 -33.01 -13.75
N LEU A 45 -8.43 -31.88 -14.22
CA LEU A 45 -9.10 -30.96 -15.16
C LEU A 45 -9.35 -31.64 -16.51
N ASP A 46 -10.62 -31.88 -16.84
CA ASP A 46 -11.06 -32.72 -17.97
C ASP A 46 -11.60 -31.91 -19.16
N THR A 47 -11.71 -30.59 -19.02
CA THR A 47 -12.37 -29.71 -20.00
C THR A 47 -11.50 -28.51 -20.33
N ARG A 48 -11.35 -28.22 -21.63
CA ARG A 48 -10.65 -27.07 -22.17
C ARG A 48 -11.59 -26.16 -22.95
N LEU A 49 -11.55 -24.88 -22.61
CA LEU A 49 -12.29 -23.78 -23.23
C LEU A 49 -11.30 -22.91 -24.01
N GLN A 50 -11.59 -22.62 -25.27
CA GLN A 50 -10.86 -21.61 -26.05
C GLN A 50 -11.71 -20.35 -26.11
N LEU A 51 -11.34 -19.36 -25.31
CA LEU A 51 -12.04 -18.08 -25.25
C LEU A 51 -11.29 -17.02 -26.06
N GLN A 52 -12.04 -16.17 -26.75
CA GLN A 52 -11.53 -14.95 -27.38
C GLN A 52 -12.01 -13.74 -26.58
N TRP A 53 -11.10 -12.87 -26.18
CA TRP A 53 -11.42 -11.67 -25.41
C TRP A 53 -10.49 -10.52 -25.77
N GLN A 54 -11.03 -9.39 -26.23
CA GLN A 54 -10.25 -8.21 -26.64
C GLN A 54 -9.08 -8.54 -27.61
N GLY A 55 -9.27 -9.51 -28.51
CA GLY A 55 -8.24 -9.98 -29.44
C GLY A 55 -7.23 -10.97 -28.85
N LEU A 56 -7.39 -11.40 -27.59
CA LEU A 56 -6.60 -12.45 -26.97
C LEU A 56 -7.27 -13.81 -27.11
N SER A 57 -6.48 -14.85 -27.38
CA SER A 57 -6.91 -16.25 -27.32
C SER A 57 -6.47 -16.85 -25.99
N LEU A 58 -7.42 -17.19 -25.14
CA LEU A 58 -7.20 -17.66 -23.77
C LEU A 58 -7.62 -19.12 -23.62
N PRO A 59 -6.68 -20.07 -23.48
CA PRO A 59 -6.99 -21.46 -23.19
C PRO A 59 -7.26 -21.64 -21.70
N LEU A 60 -8.53 -21.79 -21.32
CA LEU A 60 -8.93 -22.06 -19.94
C LEU A 60 -9.19 -23.55 -19.72
N LEU A 61 -8.80 -24.05 -18.55
CA LEU A 61 -9.01 -25.43 -18.13
C LEU A 61 -9.96 -25.45 -16.94
N CYS A 62 -10.92 -26.37 -16.91
CA CYS A 62 -11.88 -26.47 -15.83
C CYS A 62 -12.39 -27.91 -15.69
N HIS A 63 -13.20 -28.15 -14.66
CA HIS A 63 -14.02 -29.35 -14.57
C HIS A 63 -15.30 -29.17 -15.37
N GLY A 64 -15.58 -30.08 -16.29
CA GLY A 64 -16.80 -30.05 -17.09
C GLY A 64 -18.07 -30.14 -16.25
N ALA A 65 -18.01 -30.83 -15.11
CA ALA A 65 -19.09 -30.90 -14.13
C ALA A 65 -19.35 -29.54 -13.45
N GLU A 66 -18.30 -28.80 -13.06
CA GLU A 66 -18.44 -27.45 -12.50
C GLU A 66 -18.98 -26.47 -13.54
N LEU A 67 -18.49 -26.57 -14.79
CA LEU A 67 -18.99 -25.76 -15.90
C LEU A 67 -20.47 -26.03 -16.18
N ALA A 68 -20.89 -27.30 -16.19
CA ALA A 68 -22.29 -27.67 -16.36
C ALA A 68 -23.16 -27.19 -15.18
N HIS A 69 -22.67 -27.29 -13.94
CA HIS A 69 -23.37 -26.75 -12.76
C HIS A 69 -23.52 -25.23 -12.83
N TRP A 70 -22.48 -24.53 -13.30
CA TRP A 70 -22.55 -23.10 -13.55
C TRP A 70 -23.54 -22.73 -14.66
N LEU A 71 -23.74 -23.58 -15.66
CA LEU A 71 -24.70 -23.35 -16.73
C LEU A 71 -26.09 -23.99 -16.45
N ALA A 72 -26.29 -24.59 -15.27
CA ALA A 72 -27.47 -25.41 -14.97
C ALA A 72 -28.81 -24.67 -15.13
N THR A 73 -28.84 -23.37 -14.79
CA THR A 73 -30.01 -22.51 -14.95
C THR A 73 -30.46 -22.40 -16.41
N ASP A 74 -29.52 -22.47 -17.35
CA ASP A 74 -29.76 -22.32 -18.78
C ASP A 74 -29.86 -23.67 -19.50
N LEU A 75 -29.24 -24.71 -18.96
CA LEU A 75 -29.25 -26.05 -19.52
C LEU A 75 -30.61 -26.75 -19.38
N GLN A 76 -31.50 -26.32 -18.49
CA GLN A 76 -32.82 -26.93 -18.27
C GLN A 76 -32.74 -28.48 -18.13
N GLN A 77 -31.75 -28.98 -17.38
CA GLN A 77 -31.43 -30.41 -17.17
C GLN A 77 -30.78 -31.14 -18.36
N ALA A 78 -30.48 -30.46 -19.47
CA ALA A 78 -29.69 -31.03 -20.56
C ALA A 78 -28.22 -31.21 -20.15
N ALA A 79 -27.60 -32.28 -20.63
CA ALA A 79 -26.16 -32.48 -20.48
C ALA A 79 -25.41 -31.57 -21.48
N LEU A 80 -24.55 -30.67 -20.97
CA LEU A 80 -23.79 -29.71 -21.78
C LEU A 80 -23.10 -30.36 -22.99
N PHE A 81 -22.38 -31.46 -22.76
CA PHE A 81 -21.63 -32.17 -23.79
C PHE A 81 -22.48 -33.00 -24.77
N SER A 82 -23.78 -33.11 -24.53
CA SER A 82 -24.72 -33.78 -25.45
C SER A 82 -25.41 -32.80 -26.40
N LEU A 83 -25.26 -31.49 -26.19
CA LEU A 83 -25.81 -30.46 -27.07
C LEU A 83 -25.00 -30.34 -28.36
N PRO A 84 -25.60 -29.87 -29.47
CA PRO A 84 -24.86 -29.45 -30.66
C PRO A 84 -23.83 -28.36 -30.33
N GLU A 85 -22.67 -28.41 -30.98
CA GLU A 85 -21.56 -27.46 -30.78
C GLU A 85 -21.98 -25.98 -30.81
N PRO A 86 -22.84 -25.50 -31.74
CA PRO A 86 -23.25 -24.09 -31.73
C PRO A 86 -23.97 -23.66 -30.46
N LEU A 87 -24.74 -24.56 -29.84
CA LEU A 87 -25.45 -24.29 -28.58
C LEU A 87 -24.49 -24.33 -27.39
N GLN A 88 -23.51 -25.24 -27.40
CA GLN A 88 -22.47 -25.28 -26.37
C GLN A 88 -21.70 -23.96 -26.34
N LEU A 89 -21.23 -23.49 -27.51
CA LEU A 89 -20.47 -22.24 -27.61
C LEU A 89 -21.30 -21.04 -27.14
N ALA A 90 -22.55 -20.91 -27.62
CA ALA A 90 -23.44 -19.82 -27.22
C ALA A 90 -23.74 -19.79 -25.71
N LEU A 91 -23.83 -20.95 -25.05
CA LEU A 91 -24.00 -21.02 -23.59
C LEU A 91 -22.74 -20.54 -22.85
N ILE A 92 -21.55 -20.85 -23.36
CA ILE A 92 -20.28 -20.41 -22.77
C ILE A 92 -20.10 -18.90 -22.90
N GLU A 93 -20.61 -18.27 -23.96
CA GLU A 93 -20.58 -16.80 -24.11
C GLU A 93 -21.34 -16.09 -22.98
N ARG A 94 -22.25 -16.77 -22.28
CA ARG A 94 -22.93 -16.25 -21.09
C ARG A 94 -22.03 -16.16 -19.85
N LEU A 95 -20.83 -16.77 -19.88
CA LEU A 95 -19.75 -16.50 -18.93
C LEU A 95 -19.18 -15.07 -19.09
N GLY A 96 -19.57 -14.36 -20.15
CA GLY A 96 -19.22 -12.97 -20.49
C GLY A 96 -19.60 -11.89 -19.48
N GLN A 97 -20.23 -12.24 -18.35
CA GLN A 97 -20.47 -11.32 -17.24
C GLN A 97 -19.57 -11.78 -16.08
N PRO A 98 -18.59 -10.98 -15.62
CA PRO A 98 -18.40 -9.53 -15.84
C PRO A 98 -17.50 -9.15 -17.03
N LEU A 99 -16.88 -10.15 -17.69
CA LEU A 99 -15.90 -9.94 -18.77
C LEU A 99 -16.62 -9.80 -20.12
N GLY A 100 -17.17 -8.61 -20.39
CA GLY A 100 -17.90 -8.34 -21.63
C GLY A 100 -17.07 -8.63 -22.89
N GLY A 101 -17.73 -9.11 -23.95
CA GLY A 101 -17.08 -9.40 -25.24
C GLY A 101 -16.30 -10.71 -25.29
N LEU A 102 -16.54 -11.63 -24.35
CA LEU A 102 -16.05 -13.00 -24.42
C LEU A 102 -16.81 -13.78 -25.51
N THR A 103 -16.08 -14.38 -26.44
CA THR A 103 -16.62 -15.41 -27.35
C THR A 103 -15.92 -16.74 -27.13
N CYS A 104 -16.61 -17.85 -27.37
CA CYS A 104 -16.02 -19.18 -27.25
C CYS A 104 -15.80 -19.76 -28.65
N SER A 105 -14.55 -20.09 -28.99
CA SER A 105 -14.22 -20.67 -30.29
C SER A 105 -14.19 -22.19 -30.29
N ALA A 106 -13.98 -22.83 -29.12
CA ALA A 106 -14.02 -24.28 -28.99
C ALA A 106 -14.26 -24.72 -27.53
N LEU A 107 -15.01 -25.81 -27.36
CA LEU A 107 -15.13 -26.56 -26.12
C LEU A 107 -14.66 -28.00 -26.39
N THR A 108 -13.60 -28.44 -25.73
CA THR A 108 -13.07 -29.80 -25.92
C THR A 108 -12.88 -30.51 -24.58
N ARG A 109 -13.13 -31.83 -24.56
CA ARG A 109 -12.65 -32.67 -23.47
C ARG A 109 -11.18 -32.98 -23.70
N GLN A 110 -10.40 -32.97 -22.63
CA GLN A 110 -8.99 -33.33 -22.64
C GLN A 110 -8.75 -34.48 -21.67
N GLU A 111 -7.70 -35.26 -21.94
CA GLU A 111 -7.22 -36.26 -20.99
C GLU A 111 -6.52 -35.58 -19.80
N SER A 112 -6.64 -36.21 -18.63
CA SER A 112 -6.02 -35.76 -17.38
C SER A 112 -4.55 -35.44 -17.59
N ARG A 113 -4.08 -34.28 -17.11
CA ARG A 113 -2.65 -33.94 -17.18
C ARG A 113 -1.85 -34.81 -16.23
N ASP A 114 -0.78 -35.43 -16.70
CA ASP A 114 0.09 -36.29 -15.88
C ASP A 114 0.88 -35.52 -14.81
N LYS A 115 1.17 -34.23 -15.02
CA LYS A 115 1.78 -33.33 -14.02
C LYS A 115 1.37 -31.88 -14.22
N ALA A 116 0.82 -31.26 -13.19
CA ALA A 116 0.61 -29.82 -13.09
C ALA A 116 1.56 -29.24 -12.04
N ASP A 117 2.84 -29.17 -12.40
CA ASP A 117 3.90 -28.65 -11.51
C ASP A 117 4.15 -27.15 -11.69
N GLU A 118 3.45 -26.53 -12.64
CA GLU A 118 3.57 -25.10 -12.91
C GLU A 118 2.40 -24.32 -12.32
N PRO A 119 2.67 -23.21 -11.62
CA PRO A 119 1.64 -22.34 -11.09
C PRO A 119 0.87 -21.69 -12.25
N ALA A 120 -0.44 -21.72 -12.15
CA ALA A 120 -1.35 -21.11 -13.12
C ALA A 120 -2.21 -20.05 -12.44
N LEU A 121 -2.76 -19.15 -13.25
CA LEU A 121 -3.75 -18.20 -12.78
C LEU A 121 -5.10 -18.91 -12.68
N GLN A 122 -5.72 -18.87 -11.51
CA GLN A 122 -7.08 -19.32 -11.28
C GLN A 122 -8.03 -18.13 -11.33
N LEU A 123 -9.04 -18.23 -12.18
CA LEU A 123 -10.19 -17.34 -12.25
C LEU A 123 -11.34 -18.06 -11.54
N LEU A 124 -11.64 -17.63 -10.32
CA LEU A 124 -12.71 -18.19 -9.51
C LEU A 124 -13.95 -17.34 -9.67
N LEU A 125 -14.95 -17.86 -10.39
CA LEU A 125 -16.26 -17.24 -10.48
C LEU A 125 -17.17 -17.80 -9.38
N GLN A 126 -17.79 -16.91 -8.62
CA GLN A 126 -18.74 -17.26 -7.57
C GLN A 126 -20.06 -16.53 -7.79
N ARG A 127 -21.15 -17.25 -7.55
CA ARG A 127 -22.52 -16.70 -7.49
C ARG A 127 -23.33 -17.50 -6.48
N GLU A 128 -24.56 -17.07 -6.22
CA GLU A 128 -25.45 -17.78 -5.32
C GLU A 128 -25.65 -19.25 -5.76
N GLY A 129 -25.16 -20.19 -4.95
CA GLY A 129 -25.31 -21.64 -5.18
C GLY A 129 -24.40 -22.30 -6.24
N ALA A 130 -23.46 -21.57 -6.86
CA ALA A 130 -22.52 -22.14 -7.81
C ALA A 130 -21.13 -21.48 -7.76
N SER A 131 -20.09 -22.29 -7.97
CA SER A 131 -18.70 -21.86 -8.07
C SER A 131 -18.08 -22.54 -9.29
N LEU A 132 -17.26 -21.80 -10.04
CA LEU A 132 -16.55 -22.29 -11.22
C LEU A 132 -15.10 -21.85 -11.17
N ALA A 133 -14.17 -22.81 -11.12
CA ALA A 133 -12.75 -22.54 -11.21
C ALA A 133 -12.25 -22.73 -12.66
N LEU A 134 -11.77 -21.65 -13.26
CA LEU A 134 -11.11 -21.69 -14.57
C LEU A 134 -9.61 -21.45 -14.38
N TRP A 135 -8.78 -22.30 -14.97
CA TRP A 135 -7.33 -22.25 -14.84
C TRP A 135 -6.69 -21.80 -16.15
N LEU A 136 -5.82 -20.80 -16.09
CA LEU A 136 -5.06 -20.26 -17.20
C LEU A 136 -3.57 -20.51 -16.98
N PRO A 137 -2.97 -21.52 -17.64
CA PRO A 137 -1.55 -21.84 -17.48
C PRO A 137 -0.59 -20.74 -17.95
N GLN A 138 -0.99 -19.94 -18.95
CA GLN A 138 -0.18 -18.86 -19.54
C GLN A 138 -0.91 -17.53 -19.40
N PRO A 139 -0.83 -16.88 -18.22
CA PRO A 139 -1.63 -15.70 -17.90
C PRO A 139 -1.05 -14.38 -18.40
N GLU A 140 0.14 -14.35 -18.99
CA GLU A 140 0.89 -13.13 -19.30
C GLU A 140 0.08 -12.17 -20.18
N LEU A 141 -0.60 -12.72 -21.19
CA LEU A 141 -1.43 -11.95 -22.11
C LEU A 141 -2.65 -11.34 -21.40
N LEU A 142 -3.31 -12.11 -20.52
CA LEU A 142 -4.45 -11.62 -19.75
C LEU A 142 -4.02 -10.52 -18.77
N LEU A 143 -2.92 -10.73 -18.05
CA LEU A 143 -2.37 -9.77 -17.08
C LEU A 143 -2.10 -8.40 -17.73
N SER A 144 -1.60 -8.38 -18.97
CA SER A 144 -1.34 -7.14 -19.72
C SER A 144 -2.59 -6.29 -20.02
N LYS A 145 -3.78 -6.88 -19.92
CA LYS A 145 -5.08 -6.23 -20.16
C LYS A 145 -5.87 -5.97 -18.88
N LEU A 146 -5.41 -6.45 -17.73
CA LEU A 146 -6.10 -6.22 -16.47
C LEU A 146 -5.97 -4.75 -16.05
N PRO A 147 -7.02 -4.16 -15.46
CA PRO A 147 -6.91 -2.82 -14.90
C PRO A 147 -5.92 -2.81 -13.72
N PRO A 148 -5.20 -1.70 -13.50
CA PRO A 148 -4.27 -1.59 -12.39
C PRO A 148 -5.01 -1.74 -11.05
N ARG A 149 -4.30 -2.22 -10.03
CA ARG A 149 -4.84 -2.35 -8.68
C ARG A 149 -5.33 -0.99 -8.17
N PRO A 150 -6.62 -0.84 -7.84
CA PRO A 150 -7.13 0.42 -7.32
C PRO A 150 -6.43 0.77 -5.99
N PRO A 151 -6.17 2.05 -5.71
CA PRO A 151 -5.47 2.46 -4.49
C PRO A 151 -6.17 1.93 -3.24
N GLN A 152 -7.51 1.90 -3.19
CA GLN A 152 -8.28 1.39 -2.04
C GLN A 152 -8.06 -0.11 -1.74
N GLN A 153 -7.52 -0.89 -2.69
CA GLN A 153 -7.14 -2.29 -2.48
C GLN A 153 -5.66 -2.46 -2.08
N ARG A 154 -4.92 -1.36 -1.90
CA ARG A 154 -3.58 -1.41 -1.30
C ARG A 154 -3.73 -1.34 0.22
N LEU A 155 -2.73 -1.82 0.95
CA LEU A 155 -2.73 -1.75 2.41
C LEU A 155 -2.82 -0.29 2.86
N PRO A 156 -3.82 0.08 3.68
CA PRO A 156 -3.83 1.37 4.34
C PRO A 156 -2.71 1.36 5.36
N LEU A 157 -1.56 1.90 4.99
CA LEU A 157 -0.44 2.04 5.91
C LEU A 157 -0.61 3.36 6.66
N PRO A 158 -0.92 3.34 7.97
CA PRO A 158 -0.93 4.56 8.77
C PRO A 158 0.51 5.04 8.92
N LEU A 159 0.74 6.29 8.59
CA LEU A 159 2.03 6.94 8.68
C LEU A 159 1.95 8.15 9.60
N THR A 160 2.97 8.30 10.43
CA THR A 160 3.09 9.37 11.41
C THR A 160 3.66 10.60 10.73
N LEU A 161 2.90 11.68 10.77
CA LEU A 161 3.32 13.02 10.45
C LEU A 161 3.70 13.75 11.74
N SER A 162 4.91 14.31 11.75
CA SER A 162 5.35 15.23 12.80
C SER A 162 5.48 16.63 12.20
N LEU A 163 4.98 17.63 12.93
CA LEU A 163 5.11 19.03 12.60
C LEU A 163 6.29 19.58 13.39
N GLN A 164 7.36 19.93 12.70
CA GLN A 164 8.58 20.41 13.31
C GLN A 164 8.70 21.92 13.12
N TRP A 165 9.02 22.59 14.20
CA TRP A 165 9.20 24.03 14.30
C TRP A 165 10.67 24.34 14.55
N GLY A 166 11.40 24.74 13.50
CA GLY A 166 12.79 25.13 13.63
C GLY A 166 13.75 23.99 14.02
N GLU A 167 15.04 24.28 13.86
CA GLU A 167 16.13 23.37 14.17
C GLU A 167 17.26 24.19 14.82
N MET A 168 18.01 23.57 15.73
CA MET A 168 19.26 24.14 16.25
C MET A 168 20.29 23.04 16.47
N GLY A 169 21.55 23.34 16.15
CA GLY A 169 22.67 22.49 16.54
C GLY A 169 23.03 22.75 18.00
N LEU A 170 23.09 21.69 18.79
CA LEU A 170 23.65 21.69 20.14
C LEU A 170 24.89 20.81 20.18
N THR A 171 25.87 21.20 20.99
CA THR A 171 27.01 20.35 21.32
C THR A 171 26.61 19.29 22.35
N LEU A 172 27.43 18.25 22.49
CA LEU A 172 27.20 17.21 23.48
C LEU A 172 27.22 17.76 24.92
N ASP A 173 28.09 18.73 25.19
CA ASP A 173 28.21 19.37 26.52
C ASP A 173 26.95 20.20 26.86
N GLU A 174 26.40 20.93 25.89
CA GLU A 174 25.14 21.67 26.05
C GLU A 174 23.96 20.73 26.31
N ILE A 175 23.90 19.58 25.65
CA ILE A 175 22.85 18.58 25.90
C ILE A 175 23.01 17.94 27.28
N ALA A 176 24.25 17.67 27.71
CA ALA A 176 24.54 17.06 29.01
C ALA A 176 24.24 18.00 30.19
N THR A 177 24.38 19.31 29.98
CA THR A 177 24.13 20.35 31.00
C THR A 177 22.71 20.90 30.96
N LEU A 178 21.90 20.52 29.98
CA LEU A 178 20.52 20.97 29.82
C LEU A 178 19.67 20.60 31.05
N ALA A 179 19.00 21.60 31.62
CA ALA A 179 18.19 21.46 32.81
C ALA A 179 16.74 21.94 32.59
N ILE A 180 15.84 21.50 33.48
CA ILE A 180 14.47 22.00 33.50
C ILE A 180 14.49 23.51 33.78
N GLY A 181 13.77 24.27 32.96
CA GLY A 181 13.72 25.73 33.02
C GLY A 181 14.62 26.43 32.00
N ASP A 182 15.59 25.73 31.41
CA ASP A 182 16.42 26.28 30.34
C ASP A 182 15.58 26.65 29.12
N VAL A 183 16.01 27.67 28.38
CA VAL A 183 15.32 28.13 27.18
C VAL A 183 16.21 27.93 25.96
N LEU A 184 15.74 27.07 25.07
CA LEU A 184 16.34 26.83 23.76
C LEU A 184 15.81 27.87 22.77
N LEU A 185 16.72 28.65 22.19
CA LEU A 185 16.40 29.71 21.24
C LEU A 185 16.96 29.35 19.86
N PRO A 186 16.13 28.87 18.93
CA PRO A 186 16.57 28.62 17.56
C PRO A 186 17.18 29.88 16.91
N PRO A 187 18.12 29.69 15.97
CA PRO A 187 18.69 30.80 15.21
C PRO A 187 17.56 31.57 14.49
N PRO A 188 17.64 32.91 14.41
CA PRO A 188 16.58 33.70 13.82
C PRO A 188 16.47 33.38 12.32
N HIS A 189 15.34 32.81 11.90
CA HIS A 189 15.03 32.55 10.49
C HIS A 189 13.80 33.37 10.08
N PRO A 190 13.77 34.01 8.90
CA PRO A 190 12.65 34.85 8.48
C PRO A 190 11.30 34.11 8.39
N GLN A 191 11.32 32.78 8.21
CA GLN A 191 10.13 31.92 8.18
C GLN A 191 9.82 31.27 9.53
N LEU A 192 10.65 31.50 10.55
CA LEU A 192 10.53 30.87 11.86
C LEU A 192 9.26 31.38 12.56
N GLY A 193 8.32 30.47 12.83
CA GLY A 193 7.00 30.79 13.37
C GLY A 193 5.90 31.04 12.32
N GLN A 194 6.24 31.17 11.04
CA GLN A 194 5.26 31.28 9.94
C GLN A 194 5.13 29.97 9.16
N GLN A 195 6.19 29.16 9.12
CA GLN A 195 6.24 27.91 8.38
C GLN A 195 6.73 26.78 9.28
N LEU A 196 6.10 25.62 9.17
CA LEU A 196 6.46 24.38 9.85
C LEU A 196 6.98 23.39 8.82
N LEU A 197 7.92 22.55 9.23
CA LEU A 197 8.39 21.43 8.44
C LEU A 197 7.55 20.20 8.78
N VAL A 198 6.93 19.62 7.77
CA VAL A 198 6.21 18.35 7.88
C VAL A 198 7.19 17.22 7.61
N CYS A 199 7.34 16.33 8.58
CA CYS A 199 8.13 15.11 8.41
C CYS A 199 7.24 13.88 8.46
N VAL A 200 7.43 12.94 7.53
CA VAL A 200 6.75 11.64 7.47
C VAL A 200 7.72 10.58 7.99
N GLU A 201 7.35 9.87 9.07
CA GLU A 201 8.22 8.86 9.71
C GLU A 201 9.64 9.40 10.00
N GLY A 202 9.72 10.66 10.44
CA GLY A 202 10.97 11.35 10.76
C GLY A 202 11.75 11.88 9.55
N ARG A 203 11.27 11.71 8.32
CA ARG A 203 11.91 12.26 7.11
C ARG A 203 11.23 13.54 6.64
N PRO A 204 11.97 14.60 6.29
CA PRO A 204 11.38 15.84 5.82
C PRO A 204 10.63 15.62 4.50
N PHE A 205 9.39 16.10 4.43
CA PHE A 205 8.48 15.85 3.31
C PHE A 205 8.01 17.14 2.64
N ALA A 206 7.49 18.10 3.42
CA ALA A 206 6.93 19.34 2.90
C ALA A 206 7.00 20.47 3.93
N TYR A 207 6.77 21.69 3.48
CA TYR A 207 6.59 22.85 4.33
C TYR A 207 5.11 23.25 4.37
N CYS A 208 4.59 23.57 5.55
CA CYS A 208 3.21 24.00 5.73
C CYS A 208 3.08 25.28 6.55
N GLN A 209 1.98 26.00 6.33
CA GLN A 209 1.57 27.12 7.16
C GLN A 209 0.43 26.67 8.10
N PRO A 210 0.58 26.86 9.42
CA PRO A 210 -0.48 26.55 10.37
C PRO A 210 -1.58 27.61 10.35
N HIS A 211 -2.82 27.17 10.11
CA HIS A 211 -4.06 27.90 10.38
C HIS A 211 -4.74 27.31 11.63
N GLN A 212 -5.78 27.98 12.16
CA GLN A 212 -6.39 27.62 13.47
C GLN A 212 -6.78 26.15 13.62
N GLN A 213 -7.20 25.48 12.54
CA GLN A 213 -7.58 24.05 12.56
C GLN A 213 -7.02 23.26 11.36
N HIS A 214 -6.30 23.92 10.45
CA HIS A 214 -5.80 23.31 9.23
C HIS A 214 -4.34 23.65 8.99
N LEU A 215 -3.60 22.75 8.35
CA LEU A 215 -2.27 22.99 7.84
C LEU A 215 -2.37 23.10 6.32
N GLU A 216 -1.93 24.22 5.78
CA GLU A 216 -1.84 24.39 4.33
C GLU A 216 -0.44 24.01 3.87
N LEU A 217 -0.32 23.02 3.00
CA LEU A 217 0.96 22.72 2.36
C LEU A 217 1.35 23.84 1.41
N THR A 218 2.53 24.40 1.58
CA THR A 218 3.02 25.54 0.78
C THR A 218 4.05 25.12 -0.25
N ALA A 219 4.94 24.19 0.10
CA ALA A 219 5.99 23.71 -0.79
C ALA A 219 6.40 22.29 -0.41
N MET A 220 6.92 21.53 -1.37
CA MET A 220 7.56 20.25 -1.09
C MET A 220 9.00 20.48 -0.62
N HIS A 221 9.49 19.62 0.29
CA HIS A 221 10.85 19.71 0.76
C HIS A 221 11.80 19.13 -0.30
N ASN A 222 12.74 19.96 -0.76
CA ASN A 222 13.87 19.53 -1.59
C ASN A 222 15.14 19.73 -0.78
N ALA A 223 15.69 18.64 -0.23
CA ALA A 223 17.02 18.65 0.37
C ALA A 223 18.09 18.53 -0.71
N GLU A 224 19.16 19.32 -0.60
CA GLU A 224 20.43 18.94 -1.21
C GLU A 224 21.08 17.84 -0.34
N PRO A 225 21.70 16.80 -0.94
CA PRO A 225 22.36 15.77 -0.17
C PRO A 225 23.47 16.38 0.71
N ALA A 226 23.43 16.07 2.00
CA ALA A 226 24.46 16.50 2.94
C ALA A 226 25.80 15.80 2.63
N ASP A 227 26.89 16.55 2.76
CA ASP A 227 28.24 16.02 2.57
C ASP A 227 28.55 14.94 3.63
N PRO A 228 29.17 13.81 3.24
CA PRO A 228 29.51 12.74 4.19
C PRO A 228 30.62 13.20 5.16
N PHE A 229 30.41 12.92 6.45
CA PHE A 229 31.36 13.24 7.53
C PHE A 229 32.53 12.25 7.61
N GLY A 230 33.69 12.74 8.02
CA GLY A 230 34.87 11.91 8.29
C GLY A 230 34.83 11.23 9.67
N PRO A 231 35.51 10.08 9.87
CA PRO A 231 35.47 9.31 11.11
C PRO A 231 36.09 10.02 12.34
N THR A 232 36.84 11.10 12.16
CA THR A 232 37.52 11.85 13.23
C THR A 232 36.69 13.01 13.79
N GLU A 233 35.48 13.25 13.27
CA GLU A 233 34.67 14.43 13.59
C GLU A 233 33.45 14.12 14.50
N LEU A 234 33.30 12.88 14.95
CA LEU A 234 32.14 12.45 15.75
C LEU A 234 32.01 13.18 17.09
N GLU A 235 33.12 13.54 17.74
CA GLU A 235 33.10 14.22 19.05
C GLU A 235 32.75 15.71 18.95
N GLN A 236 32.87 16.30 17.76
CA GLN A 236 32.57 17.72 17.49
C GLN A 236 31.30 17.89 16.66
N LEU A 237 30.60 16.80 16.38
CA LEU A 237 29.41 16.82 15.53
C LEU A 237 28.29 17.61 16.23
N PRO A 238 27.78 18.69 15.63
CA PRO A 238 26.62 19.37 16.17
C PRO A 238 25.41 18.43 16.12
N ILE A 239 24.85 18.13 17.30
CA ILE A 239 23.64 17.34 17.43
C ILE A 239 22.47 18.23 17.06
N GLN A 240 21.83 17.93 15.92
CA GLN A 240 20.66 18.66 15.47
C GLN A 240 19.46 18.32 16.35
N VAL A 241 18.86 19.36 16.92
CA VAL A 241 17.66 19.30 17.73
C VAL A 241 16.55 20.03 16.98
N SER A 242 15.41 19.37 16.81
CA SER A 242 14.20 19.96 16.26
C SER A 242 13.05 19.89 17.27
N PHE A 243 12.04 20.71 17.05
CA PHE A 243 10.97 20.90 18.01
C PHE A 243 9.64 20.46 17.39
N GLU A 244 9.12 19.30 17.80
CA GLU A 244 7.85 18.77 17.31
C GLU A 244 6.70 19.44 18.07
N VAL A 245 5.88 20.23 17.36
CA VAL A 245 4.74 20.99 17.92
C VAL A 245 3.41 20.25 17.78
N GLY A 246 3.38 19.17 16.99
CA GLY A 246 2.18 18.39 16.78
C GLY A 246 2.45 17.11 15.99
N ARG A 247 1.55 16.14 16.13
CA ARG A 247 1.63 14.85 15.46
C ARG A 247 0.26 14.45 14.94
N GLN A 248 0.24 13.86 13.76
CA GLN A 248 -0.95 13.30 13.16
C GLN A 248 -0.64 11.97 12.49
N THR A 249 -1.64 11.10 12.39
CA THR A 249 -1.55 9.89 11.56
C THR A 249 -2.37 10.09 10.30
N LEU A 250 -1.73 9.95 9.14
CA LEU A 250 -2.42 9.91 7.85
C LEU A 250 -2.18 8.58 7.14
N ASP A 251 -3.14 8.19 6.33
CA ASP A 251 -2.97 7.01 5.49
C ASP A 251 -2.05 7.32 4.29
N TRP A 252 -1.37 6.27 3.80
CA TRP A 252 -0.49 6.36 2.62
C TRP A 252 -1.17 6.98 1.39
N HIS A 253 -2.46 6.72 1.16
CA HIS A 253 -3.15 7.24 -0.03
C HIS A 253 -3.32 8.75 0.03
N THR A 254 -3.77 9.26 1.18
CA THR A 254 -3.90 10.67 1.47
C THR A 254 -2.55 11.35 1.29
N LEU A 255 -1.47 10.80 1.86
CA LEU A 255 -0.11 11.33 1.69
C LEU A 255 0.33 11.40 0.23
N THR A 256 0.11 10.35 -0.57
CA THR A 256 0.48 10.35 -1.99
C THR A 256 -0.32 11.33 -2.85
N SER A 257 -1.45 11.82 -2.35
CA SER A 257 -2.29 12.80 -3.04
C SER A 257 -1.98 14.25 -2.66
N LEU A 258 -1.16 14.48 -1.62
CA LEU A 258 -0.84 15.82 -1.14
C LEU A 258 -0.03 16.60 -2.17
N GLN A 259 -0.47 17.82 -2.42
CA GLN A 259 0.20 18.80 -3.28
C GLN A 259 0.20 20.16 -2.57
N PRO A 260 1.06 21.12 -2.98
CA PRO A 260 0.95 22.49 -2.51
C PRO A 260 -0.49 23.01 -2.71
N GLY A 261 -1.04 23.64 -1.67
CA GLY A 261 -2.45 24.05 -1.55
C GLY A 261 -3.37 23.04 -0.86
N ALA A 262 -2.89 21.83 -0.54
CA ALA A 262 -3.68 20.87 0.22
C ALA A 262 -3.82 21.30 1.69
N LEU A 263 -5.01 21.09 2.24
CA LEU A 263 -5.34 21.36 3.64
C LEU A 263 -5.38 20.04 4.42
N ILE A 264 -4.60 19.94 5.50
CA ILE A 264 -4.63 18.83 6.44
C ILE A 264 -5.34 19.31 7.72
N ASP A 265 -6.38 18.61 8.15
CA ASP A 265 -7.04 18.90 9.43
C ASP A 265 -6.21 18.34 10.59
N LEU A 266 -5.81 19.19 11.54
CA LEU A 266 -5.00 18.80 12.69
C LEU A 266 -5.75 17.93 13.70
N GLY A 267 -7.09 17.97 13.71
CA GLY A 267 -7.95 17.27 14.68
C GLY A 267 -7.87 17.80 16.12
N THR A 268 -6.73 18.35 16.53
CA THR A 268 -6.50 19.01 17.82
C THR A 268 -5.70 20.30 17.62
N PRO A 269 -6.03 21.39 18.36
CA PRO A 269 -5.21 22.59 18.33
C PRO A 269 -3.80 22.29 18.86
N LEU A 270 -2.81 23.04 18.37
CA LEU A 270 -1.45 23.00 18.88
C LEU A 270 -1.46 23.57 20.31
N ASP A 271 -1.41 22.71 21.33
CA ASP A 271 -1.61 23.08 22.75
C ASP A 271 -0.37 23.76 23.39
N GLY A 272 0.57 24.24 22.57
CA GLY A 272 1.79 24.92 22.99
C GLY A 272 2.84 24.04 23.67
N GLU A 273 2.50 22.78 24.01
CA GLU A 273 3.46 21.75 24.37
C GLU A 273 4.28 21.35 23.13
N VAL A 274 5.59 21.23 23.32
CA VAL A 274 6.54 20.96 22.25
C VAL A 274 7.49 19.86 22.68
N ARG A 275 7.64 18.84 21.84
CA ARG A 275 8.62 17.78 22.06
C ARG A 275 9.96 18.20 21.50
N ILE A 276 10.99 18.07 22.30
CA ILE A 276 12.38 18.32 21.88
C ILE A 276 12.91 16.99 21.36
N ILE A 277 13.25 16.92 20.08
CA ILE A 277 13.67 15.70 19.41
C ILE A 277 15.02 15.86 18.72
N SER A 278 15.81 14.78 18.66
CA SER A 278 17.03 14.72 17.86
C SER A 278 17.08 13.37 17.15
N ASN A 279 17.28 13.37 15.84
CA ASN A 279 17.29 12.16 15.00
C ASN A 279 16.09 11.22 15.27
N GLY A 280 14.91 11.78 15.55
CA GLY A 280 13.68 11.04 15.86
C GLY A 280 13.56 10.55 17.32
N HIS A 281 14.57 10.76 18.16
CA HIS A 281 14.54 10.44 19.59
C HIS A 281 14.09 11.64 20.42
N SER A 282 13.18 11.40 21.38
CA SER A 282 12.72 12.44 22.31
C SER A 282 13.78 12.73 23.36
N LEU A 283 14.32 13.95 23.38
CA LEU A 283 15.20 14.44 24.45
C LEU A 283 14.40 14.95 25.65
N GLY A 284 13.20 15.48 25.41
CA GLY A 284 12.36 16.04 26.46
C GLY A 284 11.07 16.66 25.92
N VAL A 285 10.40 17.38 26.81
CA VAL A 285 9.20 18.18 26.53
C VAL A 285 9.43 19.59 27.05
N GLY A 286 8.98 20.57 26.29
CA GLY A 286 9.01 21.97 26.66
C GLY A 286 7.77 22.69 26.22
N ARG A 287 7.77 24.01 26.44
CA ARG A 287 6.67 24.90 26.06
C ARG A 287 7.20 26.05 25.24
N LEU A 288 6.45 26.43 24.20
CA LEU A 288 6.74 27.63 23.43
C LEU A 288 6.63 28.87 24.32
N VAL A 289 7.69 29.68 24.31
CA VAL A 289 7.77 30.95 25.02
C VAL A 289 8.28 32.03 24.07
N GLU A 290 7.82 33.25 24.25
CA GLU A 290 8.34 34.41 23.52
C GLU A 290 9.18 35.28 24.46
N ILE A 291 10.44 35.51 24.10
CA ILE A 291 11.38 36.32 24.86
C ILE A 291 11.90 37.42 23.94
N GLN A 292 11.58 38.68 24.28
CA GLN A 292 12.03 39.86 23.54
C GLN A 292 11.72 39.80 22.03
N GLY A 293 10.54 39.30 21.66
CA GLY A 293 10.12 39.16 20.26
C GLY A 293 10.74 37.97 19.52
N ARG A 294 11.40 37.05 20.23
CA ARG A 294 11.93 35.80 19.68
C ARG A 294 11.23 34.61 20.34
N LEU A 295 10.72 33.71 19.50
CA LEU A 295 10.18 32.42 19.95
C LEU A 295 11.32 31.48 20.37
N GLY A 296 11.10 30.77 21.48
CA GLY A 296 11.97 29.73 22.00
C GLY A 296 11.16 28.63 22.68
N VAL A 297 11.84 27.57 23.12
CA VAL A 297 11.24 26.48 23.90
C VAL A 297 11.85 26.46 25.27
N ARG A 298 11.03 26.64 26.31
CA ARG A 298 11.45 26.41 27.68
C ARG A 298 11.30 24.94 28.01
N VAL A 299 12.38 24.30 28.46
CA VAL A 299 12.39 22.90 28.88
C VAL A 299 11.53 22.73 30.14
N GLU A 300 10.53 21.86 30.08
CA GLU A 300 9.66 21.53 31.22
C GLU A 300 10.00 20.15 31.79
N ARG A 301 10.41 19.21 30.94
CA ARG A 301 10.78 17.84 31.31
C ARG A 301 11.89 17.32 30.41
N LEU A 302 12.78 16.51 30.96
CA LEU A 302 13.84 15.81 30.20
C LEU A 302 13.60 14.30 30.23
N GLY A 303 13.94 13.62 29.14
CA GLY A 303 13.72 12.18 28.94
C GLY A 303 14.56 11.27 29.84
N ASN A 304 15.49 11.83 30.61
CA ASN A 304 16.39 11.07 31.49
C ASN A 304 15.84 10.79 32.90
N GLU A 305 14.62 11.24 33.25
CA GLU A 305 14.01 10.93 34.56
C GLU A 305 13.24 9.59 34.61
N SER A 306 13.69 8.58 33.87
CA SER A 306 13.11 7.23 33.94
C SER A 306 14.15 6.15 33.69
N GLN A 307 15.04 5.97 34.67
CA GLN A 307 15.53 4.67 35.18
C GLN A 307 16.52 4.91 36.32
N SER A 308 16.01 4.94 37.55
CA SER A 308 16.76 4.69 38.78
C SER A 308 15.93 3.75 39.64
#